data_AF-A0A6I3E7G0-F1
#
_entry.id   AF-A0A6I3E7G0-F1
#
_cell.length_a   1.000
_cell.length_b   1.000
_cell.length_c   1.000
_cell.angle_alpha   90.00
_cell.angle_beta   90.00
_cell.angle_gamma   90.00
#
_symmetry.space_group_name_H-M   'P 1'
#
loop_
_entity.id
_entity.type
_entity.pdbx_description
1 polymer ?
#
loop_
_entity_poly.entity_id
_entity_poly.type
_entity_poly.pdbx_seq_one_letter_code
_entity_poly.pdbx_strand_id
1 'polypeptide(L)'
;LVILLIKFFQKFWGFASNVTSTSTDDMVLGLLGLLDLTLLANLILIVIFAGYENFVSKIEVATDDVDRPEWMGSVDFSGLKLKLIGSLVAISVIELLKDFMNAANGVDVTEVKWRIAIHLTFVVSGLVFAIMDWVSDLTHKSKNT
;
A
#
# COMPACT_ATOMS: atom_id res chain seq x y z
N LEU A 1 6.27 11.68 -6.48
CA LEU A 1 6.76 10.66 -7.44
C LEU A 1 8.18 10.94 -7.93
N VAL A 2 8.46 12.09 -8.57
CA VAL A 2 9.82 12.42 -9.09
C VAL A 2 10.92 12.28 -8.04
N ILE A 3 10.71 12.79 -6.83
CA ILE A 3 11.68 12.68 -5.72
C ILE A 3 11.98 11.21 -5.37
N LEU A 4 10.95 10.36 -5.31
CA LEU A 4 11.14 8.92 -5.05
C LEU A 4 11.89 8.24 -6.18
N LEU A 5 11.61 8.64 -7.42
CA LEU A 5 12.26 8.13 -8.62
C LEU A 5 13.77 8.45 -8.62
N ILE A 6 14.13 9.69 -8.26
CA ILE A 6 15.52 10.09 -8.06
C ILE A 6 16.17 9.27 -6.93
N LYS A 7 15.50 9.14 -5.78
CA LYS A 7 16.01 8.35 -4.65
C LYS A 7 16.19 6.87 -4.98
N PHE A 8 15.27 6.29 -5.76
CA PHE A 8 15.35 4.92 -6.24
C PHE A 8 16.62 4.73 -7.07
N PHE A 9 16.84 5.57 -8.08
CA PHE A 9 18.05 5.46 -8.91
C PHE A 9 19.34 5.71 -8.13
N GLN A 10 19.35 6.66 -7.18
CA GLN A 10 20.49 6.88 -6.30
C GLN A 10 20.82 5.63 -5.47
N LYS A 11 19.82 5.03 -4.81
CA LYS A 11 20.03 3.80 -4.03
C LYS A 11 20.39 2.62 -4.92
N PHE A 12 19.76 2.49 -6.08
CA PHE A 12 20.02 1.42 -7.03
C PHE A 12 21.45 1.47 -7.53
N TRP A 13 21.94 2.65 -7.92
CA TRP A 13 23.32 2.82 -8.37
C TRP A 13 24.31 2.48 -7.26
N GLY A 14 24.11 3.01 -6.05
CA GLY A 14 24.97 2.71 -4.90
C GLY A 14 24.94 1.24 -4.48
N PHE A 15 23.82 0.56 -4.66
CA PHE A 15 23.70 -0.87 -4.42
C PHE A 15 24.41 -1.69 -5.51
N ALA A 16 24.15 -1.38 -6.78
CA ALA A 16 24.71 -2.07 -7.93
C ALA A 16 26.26 -1.99 -7.95
N SER A 17 26.84 -0.86 -7.53
CA SER A 17 28.30 -0.71 -7.47
C SER A 17 28.97 -1.58 -6.40
N ASN A 18 28.22 -2.07 -5.41
CA ASN A 18 28.74 -2.85 -4.29
C ASN A 18 28.26 -4.31 -4.29
N VAL A 19 27.51 -4.74 -5.30
CA VAL A 19 26.85 -6.06 -5.31
C VAL A 19 27.82 -7.24 -5.32
N THR A 20 29.02 -7.06 -5.87
CA THR A 20 30.05 -8.11 -5.98
C THR A 20 30.95 -8.25 -4.76
N SER A 21 30.93 -7.26 -3.85
CA SER A 21 31.79 -7.21 -2.66
C SER A 21 31.03 -7.45 -1.34
N THR A 22 29.72 -7.70 -1.43
CA THR A 22 28.79 -7.67 -0.30
C THR A 22 28.29 -9.07 0.05
N SER A 23 27.98 -9.33 1.32
CA SER A 23 27.45 -10.61 1.78
C SER A 23 26.06 -10.89 1.18
N THR A 24 25.64 -12.16 1.15
CA THR A 24 24.30 -12.53 0.64
C THR A 24 23.19 -11.84 1.43
N ASP A 25 23.34 -11.69 2.74
CA ASP A 25 22.34 -11.07 3.61
C ASP A 25 22.19 -9.57 3.31
N ASP A 26 23.30 -8.86 3.18
CA ASP A 26 23.33 -7.45 2.79
C ASP A 26 22.77 -7.23 1.38
N MET A 27 22.96 -8.21 0.48
CA MET A 27 22.38 -8.16 -0.87
C MET A 27 20.85 -8.20 -0.82
N VAL A 28 20.27 -9.07 0.02
CA VAL A 28 18.82 -9.16 0.23
C VAL A 28 18.30 -7.88 0.90
N LEU A 29 19.00 -7.35 1.91
CA LEU A 29 18.62 -6.10 2.58
C LEU A 29 18.60 -4.90 1.62
N GLY A 30 19.59 -4.82 0.72
CA GLY A 30 19.66 -3.80 -0.32
C GLY A 30 18.47 -3.87 -1.30
N LEU A 31 18.15 -5.09 -1.77
CA LEU A 31 16.96 -5.34 -2.60
C LEU A 31 15.66 -4.96 -1.87
N LEU A 32 15.53 -5.34 -0.60
CA LEU A 32 14.35 -5.04 0.21
C LEU A 32 14.13 -3.52 0.36
N GLY A 33 15.21 -2.75 0.50
CA GLY A 33 15.17 -1.29 0.54
C GLY A 33 14.83 -0.61 -0.80
N LEU A 34 15.11 -1.25 -1.94
CA LEU A 34 14.66 -0.78 -3.25
C LEU A 34 13.17 -1.10 -3.47
N LEU A 35 12.75 -2.29 -3.04
CA LEU A 35 11.36 -2.76 -3.11
C LEU A 35 10.44 -1.83 -2.31
N ASP A 36 10.85 -1.43 -1.11
CA ASP A 36 10.14 -0.44 -0.28
C ASP A 36 9.89 0.89 -1.02
N LEU A 37 10.91 1.47 -1.65
CA LEU A 37 10.76 2.70 -2.44
C LEU A 37 9.76 2.53 -3.60
N THR A 38 9.76 1.37 -4.25
CA THR A 38 8.80 1.07 -5.33
C THR A 38 7.38 0.92 -4.80
N LEU A 39 7.18 0.25 -3.66
CA LEU A 39 5.86 0.10 -3.06
C LEU A 39 5.31 1.43 -2.55
N LEU A 40 6.16 2.27 -1.95
CA LEU A 40 5.78 3.62 -1.55
C LEU A 40 5.35 4.46 -2.76
N ALA A 41 6.06 4.35 -3.88
CA ALA A 41 5.68 5.02 -5.12
C ALA A 41 4.33 4.52 -5.66
N ASN A 42 4.08 3.21 -5.61
CA ASN A 42 2.80 2.62 -5.99
C ASN A 42 1.64 3.11 -5.10
N LEU A 43 1.85 3.16 -3.79
CA LEU A 43 0.86 3.68 -2.85
C LEU A 43 0.50 5.14 -3.16
N ILE A 44 1.51 5.99 -3.42
CA ILE A 44 1.29 7.39 -3.78
C ILE A 44 0.51 7.51 -5.10
N LEU A 45 0.79 6.66 -6.09
CA LEU A 45 0.01 6.63 -7.33
C LEU A 45 -1.47 6.31 -7.09
N ILE A 46 -1.75 5.28 -6.27
CA ILE A 46 -3.13 4.92 -5.92
C ILE A 46 -3.83 6.12 -5.24
N VAL A 47 -3.16 6.80 -4.31
CA VAL A 47 -3.72 7.98 -3.61
C VAL A 47 -3.97 9.14 -4.58
N ILE A 48 -3.07 9.39 -5.53
CA ILE A 48 -3.25 10.43 -6.55
C ILE A 48 -4.46 10.10 -7.43
N PHE A 49 -4.57 8.87 -7.92
CA PHE A 49 -5.71 8.46 -8.75
C PHE A 49 -7.03 8.51 -7.97
N ALA A 50 -7.03 8.05 -6.72
CA ALA A 50 -8.17 8.21 -5.82
C ALA A 50 -8.56 9.68 -5.62
N GLY A 51 -7.58 10.58 -5.45
CA GLY A 51 -7.84 12.01 -5.34
C GLY A 51 -8.45 12.58 -6.62
N TYR A 52 -7.89 12.23 -7.77
CA TYR A 52 -8.40 12.67 -9.07
C TYR A 52 -9.84 12.19 -9.33
N GLU A 53 -10.11 10.91 -9.08
CA GLU A 53 -11.44 10.31 -9.19
C GLU A 53 -12.45 11.00 -8.25
N ASN A 54 -12.05 11.29 -7.02
CA ASN A 54 -12.96 11.87 -6.02
C ASN A 54 -13.24 13.36 -6.20
N PHE A 55 -12.26 14.14 -6.67
CA PHE A 55 -12.36 15.60 -6.72
C PHE A 55 -12.53 16.17 -8.12
N VAL A 56 -12.00 15.53 -9.17
CA VAL A 56 -12.07 16.05 -10.55
C VAL A 56 -13.12 15.30 -11.37
N SER A 57 -13.10 13.97 -11.35
CA SER A 57 -14.06 13.17 -12.13
C SER A 57 -15.51 13.41 -11.71
N LYS A 58 -15.79 13.58 -10.41
CA LYS A 58 -17.15 13.91 -9.94
C LYS A 58 -17.63 15.33 -10.30
N ILE A 59 -16.73 16.28 -10.53
CA ILE A 59 -17.09 17.66 -10.90
C ILE A 59 -17.40 17.72 -12.39
N GLU A 60 -16.62 17.04 -13.24
CA GLU A 60 -16.85 17.01 -14.69
C GLU A 60 -18.19 16.33 -15.04
N VAL A 61 -18.54 15.26 -14.33
CA VAL A 61 -19.85 14.58 -14.44
C VAL A 61 -21.02 15.42 -13.90
N ALA A 62 -20.77 16.43 -13.07
CA ALA A 62 -21.81 17.36 -12.59
C ALA A 62 -22.03 18.56 -13.53
N THR A 63 -21.13 18.79 -14.48
CA THR A 63 -21.23 19.87 -15.48
C THR A 63 -21.95 19.46 -16.78
N ASP A 64 -21.97 18.17 -17.13
CA ASP A 64 -22.74 17.61 -18.26
C ASP A 64 -23.97 16.83 -17.74
N ASP A 65 -25.00 17.57 -17.33
CA ASP A 65 -26.27 17.02 -16.86
C ASP A 65 -27.22 16.79 -18.05
N VAL A 66 -27.02 15.70 -18.80
CA VAL A 66 -28.02 15.15 -19.72
C VAL A 66 -27.98 13.62 -19.64
N ASP A 67 -28.98 13.05 -18.95
CA ASP A 67 -29.26 11.61 -18.80
C ASP A 67 -28.19 10.77 -18.10
N ARG A 68 -28.26 10.70 -16.76
CA ARG A 68 -27.48 9.73 -15.97
C ARG A 68 -28.24 8.39 -15.85
N PRO A 69 -27.83 7.31 -16.54
CA PRO A 69 -28.52 6.02 -16.45
C PRO A 69 -28.24 5.27 -15.14
N GLU A 70 -29.21 4.48 -14.66
CA GLU A 70 -29.23 3.87 -13.32
C GLU A 70 -28.07 2.89 -13.00
N TRP A 71 -27.34 2.41 -14.00
CA TRP A 71 -26.15 1.55 -13.80
C TRP A 71 -24.91 2.32 -13.32
N MET A 72 -24.96 3.65 -13.32
CA MET A 72 -23.91 4.52 -12.78
C MET A 72 -24.02 4.68 -11.25
N GLY A 73 -24.26 3.56 -10.57
CA GLY A 73 -24.22 3.44 -9.12
C GLY A 73 -22.86 3.87 -8.55
N SER A 74 -22.86 4.28 -7.28
CA SER A 74 -21.70 4.77 -6.52
C SER A 74 -20.38 4.14 -6.93
N VAL A 75 -19.48 4.94 -7.52
CA VAL A 75 -18.07 4.60 -7.66
C VAL A 75 -17.59 4.02 -6.33
N ASP A 76 -17.14 2.77 -6.36
CA ASP A 76 -16.93 1.92 -5.20
C ASP A 76 -15.73 2.40 -4.36
N PHE A 77 -16.01 3.35 -3.47
CA PHE A 77 -15.10 3.81 -2.43
C PHE A 77 -14.60 2.68 -1.53
N SER A 78 -15.32 1.56 -1.47
CA SER A 78 -14.98 0.43 -0.60
C SER A 78 -13.82 -0.38 -1.20
N GLY A 79 -13.91 -0.74 -2.48
CA GLY A 79 -12.82 -1.40 -3.20
C GLY A 79 -11.52 -0.57 -3.24
N LEU A 80 -11.62 0.76 -3.31
CA LEU A 80 -10.45 1.64 -3.24
C LEU A 80 -9.80 1.65 -1.84
N LYS A 81 -10.61 1.69 -0.76
CA LYS A 81 -10.12 1.61 0.62
C LYS A 81 -9.40 0.27 0.89
N LEU A 82 -9.96 -0.83 0.38
CA LEU A 82 -9.39 -2.16 0.57
C LEU A 82 -8.01 -2.30 -0.09
N LYS A 83 -7.85 -1.76 -1.31
CA LYS A 83 -6.57 -1.73 -2.03
C LYS A 83 -5.50 -0.91 -1.29
N LEU A 84 -5.89 0.23 -0.70
CA LEU A 84 -4.99 1.06 0.10
C LEU A 84 -4.53 0.35 1.38
N ILE A 85 -5.46 -0.24 2.13
CA ILE A 85 -5.14 -0.97 3.37
C ILE A 85 -4.25 -2.18 3.06
N GLY A 86 -4.55 -2.93 2.00
CA GLY A 86 -3.74 -4.07 1.56
C GLY A 86 -2.29 -3.68 1.24
N SER A 87 -2.10 -2.54 0.56
CA SER A 87 -0.76 -2.01 0.25
C SER A 87 0.01 -1.62 1.52
N LEU A 88 -0.67 -1.00 2.49
CA LEU A 88 -0.08 -0.60 3.76
C LEU A 88 0.34 -1.82 4.61
N VAL A 89 -0.51 -2.84 4.70
CA VAL A 89 -0.20 -4.11 5.37
C VAL A 89 1.03 -4.77 4.72
N ALA A 90 1.09 -4.83 3.38
CA ALA A 90 2.21 -5.42 2.66
C ALA A 90 3.55 -4.70 2.92
N ILE A 91 3.56 -3.37 2.91
CA ILE A 91 4.77 -2.58 3.22
C ILE A 91 5.25 -2.85 4.64
N SER A 92 4.34 -2.88 5.63
CA SER A 92 4.71 -3.12 7.03
C SER A 92 5.31 -4.52 7.28
N VAL A 93 4.91 -5.56 6.53
CA VAL A 93 5.54 -6.89 6.59
C VAL A 93 6.98 -6.83 6.10
N ILE A 94 7.23 -6.09 5.02
CA ILE A 94 8.56 -5.99 4.41
C ILE A 94 9.54 -5.31 5.37
N GLU A 95 9.10 -4.28 6.08
CA GLU A 95 9.89 -3.65 7.14
C GLU A 95 10.21 -4.63 8.28
N LEU A 96 9.24 -5.40 8.74
CA LEU A 96 9.46 -6.42 9.78
C LEU A 96 10.44 -7.51 9.34
N LEU A 97 10.36 -7.93 8.08
CA LEU A 97 11.31 -8.90 7.51
C LEU A 97 12.73 -8.32 7.50
N LYS A 98 12.87 -7.03 7.17
CA LYS A 98 14.16 -6.31 7.21
C LYS A 98 14.75 -6.29 8.61
N ASP A 99 13.93 -6.02 9.63
CA ASP A 99 14.37 -5.99 11.02
C ASP A 99 14.76 -7.38 11.52
N PHE A 100 14.01 -8.40 11.12
CA PHE A 100 14.34 -9.80 11.41
C PHE A 100 15.69 -10.21 10.79
N MET A 101 15.93 -9.85 9.53
CA MET A 101 17.22 -10.12 8.87
C MET A 101 18.38 -9.36 9.51
N ASN A 102 18.13 -8.15 10.00
CA ASN A 102 19.14 -7.37 10.73
C ASN A 102 19.30 -7.77 12.18
N ALA A 103 18.50 -8.70 12.73
CA ALA A 103 18.52 -9.02 14.16
C ALA A 103 19.90 -9.46 14.67
N ALA A 104 20.73 -10.07 13.81
CA ALA A 104 22.12 -10.44 14.12
C ALA A 104 23.07 -9.22 14.29
N ASN A 105 22.71 -8.06 13.73
CA ASN A 105 23.48 -6.81 13.75
C ASN A 105 23.09 -5.87 14.91
N GLY A 106 22.32 -6.36 15.90
CA GLY A 106 22.01 -5.61 17.12
C GLY A 106 20.77 -4.71 17.05
N VAL A 107 19.66 -5.23 16.52
CA VAL A 107 18.38 -4.50 16.51
C VAL A 107 17.79 -4.42 17.92
N ASP A 108 17.23 -3.27 18.29
CA ASP A 108 16.52 -3.10 19.56
C ASP A 108 15.26 -3.97 19.59
N VAL A 109 15.26 -4.96 20.48
CA VAL A 109 14.14 -5.87 20.72
C VAL A 109 12.86 -5.10 21.05
N THR A 110 12.95 -3.93 21.69
CA THR A 110 11.82 -3.07 22.02
C THR A 110 11.20 -2.46 20.76
N GLU A 111 12.03 -1.99 19.84
CA GLU A 111 11.57 -1.43 18.56
C GLU A 111 10.88 -2.51 17.73
N VAL A 112 11.49 -3.70 17.60
CA VAL A 112 10.90 -4.84 16.88
C VAL A 112 9.55 -5.24 17.47
N LYS A 113 9.42 -5.29 18.80
CA LYS A 113 8.15 -5.58 19.48
C LYS A 113 7.06 -4.58 19.13
N TRP A 114 7.37 -3.28 19.11
CA TRP A 114 6.41 -2.24 18.72
C TRP A 114 6.02 -2.33 17.26
N ARG A 115 6.98 -2.59 16.37
CA ARG A 115 6.70 -2.79 14.94
C ARG A 115 5.79 -3.98 14.70
N ILE A 116 6.00 -5.10 15.41
CA ILE A 116 5.10 -6.27 15.36
C ILE A 116 3.70 -5.90 15.85
N ALA A 117 3.59 -5.17 16.96
CA ALA A 117 2.30 -4.74 17.50
C ALA A 117 1.52 -3.83 16.54
N ILE A 118 2.21 -2.88 15.90
CA ILE A 118 1.62 -1.99 14.88
C ILE A 118 1.19 -2.80 13.66
N HIS A 119 2.02 -3.73 13.18
CA HIS A 119 1.67 -4.58 12.05
C HIS A 119 0.42 -5.42 12.31
N LEU A 120 0.31 -6.04 13.50
CA LEU A 120 -0.89 -6.76 13.90
C LEU A 120 -2.13 -5.85 13.93
N THR A 121 -1.96 -4.58 14.36
CA THR A 121 -3.05 -3.59 14.32
C THR A 121 -3.52 -3.30 12.89
N PHE A 122 -2.60 -3.19 11.92
CA PHE A 122 -2.95 -3.03 10.51
C PHE A 122 -3.63 -4.27 9.93
N VAL A 123 -3.16 -5.48 10.26
CA VAL A 123 -3.79 -6.75 9.82
C VAL A 123 -5.22 -6.86 10.35
N VAL A 124 -5.42 -6.61 11.64
CA VAL A 124 -6.75 -6.64 12.26
C VAL A 124 -7.66 -5.57 11.65
N SER A 125 -7.16 -4.35 11.45
CA SER A 125 -7.93 -3.29 10.80
C SER A 125 -8.35 -3.67 9.37
N GLY A 126 -7.43 -4.22 8.58
CA GLY A 126 -7.72 -4.68 7.22
C GLY A 126 -8.74 -5.82 7.18
N LEU A 127 -8.66 -6.76 8.13
CA LEU A 127 -9.64 -7.83 8.26
C LEU A 127 -11.03 -7.29 8.59
N VAL A 128 -11.13 -6.34 9.54
CA VAL A 128 -12.40 -5.70 9.89
C VAL A 128 -12.98 -4.96 8.69
N PHE A 129 -12.17 -4.23 7.93
CA PHE A 129 -12.60 -3.58 6.70
C PHE A 129 -13.09 -4.57 5.64
N ALA A 130 -12.38 -5.67 5.42
CA ALA A 130 -12.81 -6.71 4.49
C ALA A 130 -14.13 -7.37 4.89
N ILE A 131 -14.34 -7.59 6.19
CA ILE A 131 -15.60 -8.12 6.73
C ILE A 131 -16.75 -7.12 6.54
N MET A 132 -16.52 -5.83 6.83
CA MET A 132 -17.54 -4.79 6.61
C MET A 132 -17.98 -4.73 5.15
N ASP A 133 -17.02 -4.81 4.23
CA ASP A 133 -17.28 -4.82 2.79
C ASP A 133 -18.10 -6.05 2.37
N TRP A 134 -17.67 -7.25 2.81
CA TRP A 134 -18.37 -8.50 2.53
C TRP A 134 -19.81 -8.52 3.07
N VAL A 135 -20.03 -7.99 4.28
CA VAL A 135 -21.38 -7.90 4.88
C VAL A 135 -22.24 -6.90 4.09
N SER A 136 -21.70 -5.76 3.67
CA SER A 136 -22.40 -4.79 2.83
C SER A 136 -22.90 -5.43 1.53
N ASP A 137 -22.04 -6.20 0.86
CA ASP A 137 -22.38 -6.92 -0.39
C ASP A 137 -23.48 -7.96 -0.20
N LEU A 138 -23.43 -8.74 0.89
CA LEU A 138 -24.48 -9.71 1.23
C LEU A 138 -25.83 -9.04 1.45
N THR A 139 -25.83 -7.87 2.09
CA THR A 139 -27.05 -7.11 2.41
C THR A 139 -27.69 -6.52 1.15
N HIS A 140 -26.86 -6.10 0.17
CA HIS A 140 -27.34 -5.65 -1.14
C HIS A 140 -27.93 -6.80 -1.98
N LYS A 141 -27.33 -7.99 -1.93
CA LYS A 141 -27.81 -9.16 -2.68
C LYS A 141 -29.18 -9.68 -2.20
N SER A 142 -29.46 -9.59 -0.91
CA SER A 142 -30.74 -10.01 -0.31
C SER A 142 -31.93 -9.08 -0.65
N LYS A 143 -31.68 -7.86 -1.13
CA LYS A 143 -32.73 -6.87 -1.42
C LYS A 143 -33.23 -6.91 -2.88
N ASN A 144 -32.52 -7.65 -3.74
CA ASN A 144 -32.80 -7.80 -5.17
C ASN A 144 -33.36 -9.20 -5.54
N THR A 145 -33.75 -9.99 -4.55
CA THR A 145 -34.47 -11.27 -4.69
C THR A 145 -35.78 -11.20 -3.91
#